data_AF-A0A1F1ZSZ7-F1
#
_entry.id   AF-A0A1F1ZSZ7-F1
#
_cell.length_a   1.000
_cell.length_b   1.000
_cell.length_c   1.000
_cell.angle_alpha   90.00
_cell.angle_beta   90.00
_cell.angle_gamma   90.00
#
_symmetry.space_group_name_H-M   'P 1'
#
loop_
_entity.id
_entity.type
_entity.pdbx_description
1 polymer ?
#
loop_
_entity_poly.entity_id
_entity_poly.type
_entity_poly.pdbx_seq_one_letter_code
_entity_poly.pdbx_strand_id
1 'polypeptide(L)'
;MNSDIRWGLPSDGHTFPIYAGPADDMDRVAEFAQERGVNHLRFGGDTWALHADEGPEISAQTGTGTWTATALDAEKFSRAKNIEIKADRHTIRIINEAKQNFVLDIDGEKVGQFTGDQRGLRNLHVEFEGPGQKLPLDVQIFTSWVARRCLEGRMLNANTAVLWFLAFIAVMAIVVWLGTL
;
A
#
# COMPACT_ATOMS: atom_id res chain seq x y z
N MET A 1 6.56 8.31 -20.31
CA MET A 1 7.88 8.42 -19.64
C MET A 1 8.17 9.89 -19.36
N ASN A 2 7.67 10.39 -18.23
CA ASN A 2 7.65 11.82 -17.91
C ASN A 2 9.06 12.32 -17.55
N SER A 3 9.62 13.22 -18.38
CA SER A 3 10.99 13.75 -18.27
C SER A 3 11.20 14.75 -17.14
N ASP A 4 10.11 15.22 -16.52
CA ASP A 4 10.15 16.30 -15.54
C ASP A 4 10.45 15.79 -14.11
N ILE A 5 10.41 14.47 -13.90
CA ILE A 5 10.71 13.86 -12.60
C ILE A 5 12.18 13.45 -12.57
N ARG A 6 12.96 14.14 -11.73
CA ARG A 6 14.34 13.75 -11.42
C ARG A 6 14.33 12.57 -10.46
N TRP A 7 14.49 11.37 -11.01
CA TRP A 7 14.66 10.14 -10.22
C TRP A 7 15.98 10.22 -9.45
N GLY A 8 15.89 10.26 -8.12
CA GLY A 8 17.07 10.16 -7.26
C GLY A 8 17.75 8.81 -7.47
N LEU A 9 19.08 8.76 -7.30
CA LEU A 9 19.77 7.48 -7.23
C LEU A 9 19.21 6.70 -6.02
N PRO A 10 18.78 5.43 -6.17
CA PRO A 10 18.28 4.64 -5.05
C PRO A 10 19.37 4.54 -3.98
N SER A 11 19.21 5.29 -2.90
CA SER A 11 20.03 5.16 -1.69
C SER A 11 19.60 3.87 -1.01
N ASP A 12 20.17 2.72 -1.37
CA ASP A 12 20.12 1.50 -0.53
C ASP A 12 18.98 0.50 -0.82
N GLY A 13 18.34 0.57 -2.00
CA GLY A 13 17.50 -0.54 -2.52
C GLY A 13 16.09 -0.67 -1.93
N HIS A 14 15.65 0.30 -1.13
CA HIS A 14 14.29 0.38 -0.57
C HIS A 14 13.42 1.41 -1.29
N THR A 15 13.63 1.62 -2.59
CA THR A 15 12.78 2.50 -3.40
C THR A 15 11.80 1.70 -4.25
N PHE A 16 10.58 2.21 -4.37
CA PHE A 16 9.52 1.56 -5.12
C PHE A 16 8.78 2.57 -6.00
N PRO A 17 8.66 2.30 -7.31
CA PRO A 17 7.93 3.17 -8.21
C PRO A 17 6.43 3.11 -7.92
N ILE A 18 5.77 4.25 -8.09
CA ILE A 18 4.31 4.40 -8.11
C ILE A 18 3.92 4.81 -9.52
N TYR A 19 2.91 4.13 -10.05
CA TYR A 19 2.39 4.33 -11.39
C TYR A 19 0.97 4.88 -11.33
N ALA A 20 0.62 5.76 -12.25
CA ALA A 20 -0.73 6.28 -12.44
C ALA A 20 -1.02 6.47 -13.93
N GLY A 21 -2.29 6.58 -14.28
CA GLY A 21 -2.77 6.66 -15.65
C GLY A 21 -3.73 5.52 -16.01
N PRO A 22 -4.20 5.47 -17.27
CA PRO A 22 -5.05 4.38 -17.77
C PRO A 22 -4.35 3.03 -17.61
N ALA A 23 -5.11 1.95 -17.39
CA ALA A 23 -4.56 0.61 -17.18
C ALA A 23 -3.63 0.14 -18.32
N ASP A 24 -3.92 0.55 -19.56
CA ASP A 24 -3.15 0.18 -20.75
C ASP A 24 -1.94 1.09 -21.01
N ASP A 25 -1.80 2.21 -20.30
CA ASP A 25 -0.75 3.23 -20.52
C ASP A 25 -0.36 3.92 -19.20
N MET A 26 0.08 3.12 -18.23
CA MET A 26 0.49 3.64 -16.93
C MET A 26 1.89 4.24 -16.99
N ASP A 27 2.02 5.48 -16.50
CA ASP A 27 3.30 6.18 -16.41
C ASP A 27 3.83 6.16 -14.96
N ARG A 28 5.15 6.09 -14.81
CA ARG A 28 5.80 6.22 -13.50
C ARG A 28 5.69 7.68 -13.05
N VAL A 29 4.95 7.92 -11.98
CA VAL A 29 4.63 9.28 -11.51
C VAL A 29 5.28 9.61 -10.18
N ALA A 30 5.53 8.62 -9.32
CA ALA A 30 6.14 8.88 -8.02
C ALA A 30 7.09 7.75 -7.59
N GLU A 31 7.81 8.00 -6.51
CA GLU A 31 8.70 7.02 -5.88
C GLU A 31 8.51 7.09 -4.36
N PHE A 32 8.20 5.93 -3.78
CA PHE A 32 8.33 5.72 -2.35
C PHE A 32 9.78 5.34 -2.04
N ALA A 33 10.37 5.95 -1.01
CA ALA A 33 11.73 5.65 -0.56
C ALA A 33 11.77 5.59 0.96
N GLN A 34 12.52 4.62 1.50
CA GLN A 34 12.86 4.58 2.91
C GLN A 34 14.35 4.90 3.07
N GLU A 35 14.66 6.07 3.63
CA GLU A 35 16.03 6.56 3.79
C GLU A 35 16.28 6.89 5.27
N ARG A 36 17.31 6.27 5.87
CA ARG A 36 17.72 6.54 7.28
C ARG A 36 16.58 6.45 8.30
N GLY A 37 15.64 5.53 8.09
CA GLY A 37 14.49 5.31 8.98
C GLY A 37 13.31 6.26 8.75
N VAL A 38 13.40 7.16 7.76
CA VAL A 38 12.30 8.04 7.37
C VAL A 38 11.71 7.56 6.05
N ASN A 39 10.38 7.46 6.03
CA ASN A 39 9.62 7.11 4.83
C ASN A 39 9.26 8.39 4.08
N HIS A 40 9.60 8.44 2.80
CA HIS A 40 9.32 9.58 1.93
C HIS A 40 8.59 9.16 0.68
N LEU A 41 7.73 10.05 0.18
CA LEU A 41 7.13 9.94 -1.13
C LEU A 41 7.56 11.12 -1.98
N ARG A 42 8.14 10.84 -3.15
CA ARG A 42 8.68 11.84 -4.08
C ARG A 42 7.83 11.89 -5.35
N PHE A 43 7.34 13.07 -5.70
CA PHE A 43 6.50 13.31 -6.88
C PHE A 43 6.72 14.74 -7.38
N GLY A 44 6.93 14.94 -8.69
CA GLY A 44 6.90 16.28 -9.29
C GLY A 44 7.87 17.32 -8.70
N GLY A 45 8.94 16.89 -8.01
CA GLY A 45 9.85 17.78 -7.28
C GLY A 45 9.49 17.99 -5.80
N ASP A 46 8.30 17.59 -5.37
CA ASP A 46 7.88 17.57 -3.97
C ASP A 46 8.31 16.28 -3.27
N THR A 47 8.53 16.40 -1.96
CA THR A 47 8.81 15.27 -1.07
C THR A 47 7.88 15.34 0.14
N TRP A 48 7.08 14.30 0.34
CA TRP A 48 6.20 14.17 1.49
C TRP A 48 6.83 13.26 2.54
N ALA A 49 6.71 13.64 3.81
CA ALA A 49 7.10 12.80 4.93
C ALA A 49 5.93 11.87 5.29
N LEU A 50 6.20 10.57 5.39
CA LEU A 50 5.19 9.56 5.64
C LEU A 50 5.31 9.03 7.08
N HIS A 51 4.18 8.89 7.74
CA HIS A 51 4.06 8.27 9.06
C HIS A 51 3.15 7.04 8.95
N ALA A 52 3.67 5.88 9.36
CA ALA A 52 2.95 4.62 9.27
C ALA A 52 3.34 3.70 10.43
N ASP A 53 2.84 4.03 11.61
CA ASP A 53 3.07 3.28 12.84
C ASP A 53 2.16 2.05 12.92
N GLU A 54 2.27 1.27 14.01
CA GLU A 54 1.47 0.05 14.22
C GLU A 54 -0.03 0.28 14.49
N GLY A 55 -0.47 1.54 14.52
CA GLY A 55 -1.85 1.93 14.82
C GLY A 55 -2.84 1.73 13.65
N PRO A 56 -4.07 2.22 13.81
CA PRO A 56 -5.11 2.17 12.79
C PRO A 56 -4.94 3.25 11.72
N GLU A 57 -4.07 4.24 11.93
CA GLU A 57 -3.92 5.40 11.05
C GLU A 57 -2.51 5.49 10.49
N ILE A 58 -2.43 5.86 9.21
CA ILE A 58 -1.21 6.27 8.52
C ILE A 58 -1.44 7.66 7.91
N SER A 59 -0.37 8.43 7.72
CA SER A 59 -0.48 9.80 7.23
C SER A 59 0.70 10.24 6.36
N ALA A 60 0.48 11.29 5.57
CA ALA A 60 1.50 12.01 4.83
C ALA A 60 1.43 13.50 5.17
N GLN A 61 2.57 14.10 5.46
CA GLN A 61 2.72 15.56 5.50
C GLN A 61 3.01 16.07 4.09
N THR A 62 2.06 16.78 3.51
CA THR A 62 2.13 17.37 2.17
C THR A 62 2.28 18.88 2.25
N GLY A 63 2.51 19.55 1.11
CA GLY A 63 2.52 21.01 1.04
C GLY A 63 1.18 21.68 1.36
N THR A 64 0.06 20.94 1.28
CA THR A 64 -1.29 21.44 1.52
C THR A 64 -1.85 21.06 2.88
N GLY A 65 -1.16 20.21 3.64
CA GLY A 65 -1.53 19.80 4.99
C GLY A 65 -1.23 18.33 5.26
N THR A 66 -1.88 17.79 6.28
CA THR A 66 -1.75 16.36 6.62
C THR A 66 -2.88 15.57 5.97
N TRP A 67 -2.53 14.59 5.15
CA TRP A 67 -3.47 13.64 4.58
C TRP A 67 -3.40 12.33 5.37
N THR A 68 -4.54 11.67 5.55
CA THR A 68 -4.63 10.48 6.41
C THR A 68 -5.35 9.33 5.72
N ALA A 69 -5.01 8.12 6.15
CA ALA A 69 -5.79 6.92 5.87
C ALA A 69 -5.99 6.14 7.17
N THR A 70 -7.25 5.89 7.53
CA THR A 70 -7.64 5.35 8.83
C THR A 70 -8.44 4.06 8.64
N ALA A 71 -8.03 3.00 9.34
CA ALA A 71 -8.78 1.76 9.45
C ALA A 71 -10.09 1.99 10.20
N LEU A 72 -11.21 1.62 9.59
CA LEU A 72 -12.54 1.76 10.18
C LEU A 72 -12.96 0.53 10.98
N ASP A 73 -12.36 -0.63 10.71
CA ASP A 73 -12.80 -1.94 11.22
C ASP A 73 -11.71 -2.78 11.87
N ALA A 74 -10.55 -2.17 12.16
CA ALA A 74 -9.44 -2.85 12.83
C ALA A 74 -8.58 -1.88 13.65
N GLU A 75 -8.01 -2.38 14.75
CA GLU A 75 -7.06 -1.63 15.60
C GLU A 75 -5.70 -1.41 14.92
N LYS A 76 -5.34 -2.30 13.99
CA LYS A 76 -4.11 -2.21 13.19
C LYS A 76 -4.46 -2.03 11.73
N PHE A 77 -3.84 -1.05 11.08
CA PHE A 77 -4.02 -0.77 9.66
C PHE A 77 -3.84 -2.02 8.78
N SER A 78 -2.85 -2.87 9.10
CA SER A 78 -2.53 -4.10 8.36
C SER A 78 -3.64 -5.17 8.35
N ARG A 79 -4.63 -5.07 9.23
CA ARG A 79 -5.75 -6.02 9.36
C ARG A 79 -7.07 -5.47 8.82
N ALA A 80 -7.12 -4.18 8.50
CA ALA A 80 -8.34 -3.52 8.08
C ALA A 80 -8.88 -4.09 6.76
N LYS A 81 -10.20 -4.22 6.68
CA LYS A 81 -10.92 -4.50 5.43
C LYS A 81 -11.59 -3.24 4.89
N ASN A 82 -11.84 -2.26 5.76
CA ASN A 82 -12.42 -0.97 5.39
C ASN A 82 -11.50 0.15 5.86
N ILE A 83 -11.03 0.98 4.93
CA ILE A 83 -10.11 2.09 5.21
C ILE A 83 -10.69 3.35 4.58
N GLU A 84 -10.73 4.43 5.34
CA GLU A 84 -11.11 5.75 4.86
C GLU A 84 -9.85 6.58 4.60
N ILE A 85 -9.72 7.10 3.39
CA ILE A 85 -8.67 8.02 2.97
C ILE A 85 -9.26 9.43 2.95
N LYS A 86 -8.57 10.37 3.59
CA LYS A 86 -8.82 11.80 3.51
C LYS A 86 -7.60 12.48 2.91
N ALA A 87 -7.73 12.88 1.65
CA ALA A 87 -6.67 13.49 0.86
C ALA A 87 -7.19 14.77 0.21
N ASP A 88 -6.63 15.91 0.62
CA ASP A 88 -7.14 17.24 0.24
C ASP A 88 -8.65 17.36 0.51
N ARG A 89 -9.49 17.53 -0.53
CA ARG A 89 -10.95 17.62 -0.44
C ARG A 89 -11.66 16.29 -0.76
N HIS A 90 -10.91 15.23 -0.98
CA HIS A 90 -11.43 13.94 -1.44
C HIS A 90 -11.48 12.95 -0.27
N THR A 91 -12.61 12.27 -0.15
CA THR A 91 -12.76 11.11 0.74
C THR A 91 -12.94 9.87 -0.11
N ILE A 92 -12.06 8.89 0.07
CA ILE A 92 -12.05 7.63 -0.71
C ILE A 92 -12.09 6.48 0.28
N ARG A 93 -12.92 5.45 0.01
CA ARG A 93 -12.93 4.22 0.79
C ARG A 93 -12.21 3.11 0.04
N ILE A 94 -11.30 2.43 0.74
CA ILE A 94 -10.77 1.15 0.30
C ILE A 94 -11.58 0.05 0.99
N ILE A 95 -12.16 -0.84 0.19
CA ILE A 95 -12.98 -1.95 0.66
C ILE A 95 -12.37 -3.26 0.16
N ASN A 96 -12.07 -4.18 1.08
CA ASN A 96 -11.62 -5.52 0.75
C ASN A 96 -12.81 -6.41 0.39
N GLU A 97 -12.93 -6.76 -0.89
CA GLU A 97 -14.00 -7.65 -1.36
C GLU A 97 -13.64 -9.12 -1.14
N ALA A 98 -12.39 -9.49 -1.44
CA ALA A 98 -11.95 -10.87 -1.31
C ALA A 98 -10.43 -10.96 -1.13
N LYS A 99 -9.97 -11.44 0.03
CA LYS A 99 -8.56 -11.81 0.27
C LYS A 99 -7.59 -10.64 -0.01
N GLN A 100 -7.00 -10.57 -1.20
CA GLN A 100 -6.10 -9.50 -1.65
C GLN A 100 -6.69 -8.60 -2.75
N ASN A 101 -7.99 -8.72 -3.05
CA ASN A 101 -8.72 -7.89 -4.00
C ASN A 101 -9.45 -6.77 -3.25
N PHE A 102 -9.25 -5.55 -3.72
CA PHE A 102 -9.81 -4.35 -3.12
C PHE A 102 -10.41 -3.45 -4.17
N VAL A 103 -11.46 -2.76 -3.77
CA VAL A 103 -12.14 -1.74 -4.55
C VAL A 103 -11.96 -0.38 -3.87
N LEU A 104 -11.81 0.64 -4.70
CA LEU A 104 -11.89 2.03 -4.30
C LEU A 104 -13.31 2.54 -4.55
N ASP A 105 -13.88 3.18 -3.55
CA ASP A 105 -15.25 3.72 -3.57
C ASP A 105 -15.24 5.20 -3.21
N ILE A 106 -15.99 6.01 -3.94
CA ILE A 106 -16.31 7.40 -3.59
C ILE A 106 -17.82 7.52 -3.64
N ASP A 107 -18.43 7.86 -2.51
CA ASP A 107 -19.87 8.07 -2.38
C ASP A 107 -20.74 6.92 -2.94
N GLY A 108 -20.27 5.67 -2.84
CA GLY A 108 -20.98 4.49 -3.34
C GLY A 108 -20.75 4.16 -4.81
N GLU A 109 -19.89 4.91 -5.51
CA GLU A 109 -19.45 4.61 -6.86
C GLU A 109 -18.05 3.99 -6.85
N LYS A 110 -17.88 2.87 -7.57
CA LYS A 110 -16.56 2.26 -7.78
C LYS A 110 -15.70 3.19 -8.64
N VAL A 111 -14.58 3.63 -8.08
CA VAL A 111 -13.63 4.53 -8.74
C VAL A 111 -12.27 3.88 -9.04
N GLY A 112 -12.14 2.60 -8.73
CA GLY A 112 -10.94 1.85 -9.06
C GLY A 112 -10.81 0.57 -8.26
N GLN A 113 -9.69 -0.11 -8.45
CA GLN A 113 -9.39 -1.37 -7.77
C GLN A 113 -7.88 -1.62 -7.71
N PHE A 114 -7.48 -2.55 -6.85
CA PHE A 114 -6.14 -3.12 -6.87
C PHE A 114 -6.16 -4.54 -6.32
N THR A 115 -5.17 -5.34 -6.74
CA THR A 115 -4.99 -6.71 -6.29
C THR A 115 -3.54 -7.04 -5.98
N GLY A 116 -3.33 -7.89 -4.97
CA GLY A 116 -2.02 -8.48 -4.67
C GLY A 116 -1.74 -9.82 -5.37
N ASP A 117 -2.76 -10.49 -5.93
CA ASP A 117 -2.68 -11.91 -6.31
C ASP A 117 -1.78 -12.19 -7.53
N GLN A 118 -1.63 -11.26 -8.48
CA GLN A 118 -0.90 -11.53 -9.74
C GLN A 118 0.51 -10.93 -9.81
N ARG A 119 0.82 -9.95 -8.96
CA ARG A 119 1.96 -9.05 -9.19
C ARG A 119 2.82 -8.77 -7.96
N GLY A 120 2.39 -9.25 -6.78
CA GLY A 120 3.03 -8.95 -5.51
C GLY A 120 3.20 -7.44 -5.27
N LEU A 121 4.02 -7.05 -4.30
CA LEU A 121 4.25 -5.64 -3.96
C LEU A 121 5.14 -4.89 -4.97
N ARG A 122 5.86 -5.60 -5.85
CA ARG A 122 6.80 -4.98 -6.80
C ARG A 122 6.09 -4.33 -7.97
N ASN A 123 5.00 -4.93 -8.42
CA ASN A 123 4.22 -4.48 -9.58
C ASN A 123 2.78 -4.13 -9.16
N LEU A 124 2.59 -3.68 -7.91
CA LEU A 124 1.29 -3.23 -7.44
C LEU A 124 0.90 -1.95 -8.19
N HIS A 125 -0.23 -2.01 -8.88
CA HIS A 125 -0.84 -0.88 -9.54
C HIS A 125 -2.26 -0.70 -9.01
N VAL A 126 -2.63 0.56 -8.81
CA VAL A 126 -4.02 0.94 -8.61
C VAL A 126 -4.61 1.28 -9.97
N GLU A 127 -5.64 0.56 -10.36
CA GLU A 127 -6.39 0.79 -11.57
C GLU A 127 -7.50 1.79 -11.23
N PHE A 128 -7.29 3.05 -11.57
CA PHE A 128 -8.33 4.08 -11.43
C PHE A 128 -9.31 4.00 -12.60
N GLU A 129 -10.60 4.01 -12.27
CA GLU A 129 -11.71 3.83 -13.22
C GLU A 129 -12.75 4.95 -13.02
N GLY A 130 -13.47 5.31 -14.09
CA GLY A 130 -14.59 6.25 -14.02
C GLY A 130 -14.22 7.59 -13.35
N PRO A 131 -14.92 8.00 -12.28
CA PRO A 131 -14.57 9.22 -11.53
C PRO A 131 -13.16 9.22 -10.93
N GLY A 132 -12.60 8.04 -10.63
CA GLY A 132 -11.26 7.93 -10.05
C GLY A 132 -10.16 8.43 -10.97
N GLN A 133 -10.34 8.31 -12.29
CA GLN A 133 -9.40 8.85 -13.28
C GLN A 133 -9.35 10.38 -13.27
N LYS A 134 -10.41 11.03 -12.74
CA LYS A 134 -10.51 12.49 -12.64
C LYS A 134 -9.93 13.02 -11.32
N LEU A 135 -9.51 12.13 -10.41
CA LEU A 135 -8.86 12.56 -9.17
C LEU A 135 -7.55 13.29 -9.50
N PRO A 136 -7.19 14.33 -8.73
CA PRO A 136 -5.89 14.95 -8.81
C PRO A 136 -4.75 13.92 -8.68
N LEU A 137 -3.66 14.15 -9.40
CA LEU A 137 -2.56 13.18 -9.51
C LEU A 137 -1.90 12.90 -8.15
N ASP A 138 -1.74 13.92 -7.33
CA ASP A 138 -1.26 13.84 -5.95
C ASP A 138 -2.16 12.95 -5.07
N VAL A 139 -3.49 13.07 -5.20
CA VAL A 139 -4.47 12.19 -4.53
C VAL A 139 -4.34 10.75 -5.02
N GLN A 140 -4.19 10.52 -6.32
CA GLN A 140 -3.97 9.17 -6.88
C GLN A 140 -2.69 8.53 -6.35
N ILE A 141 -1.63 9.32 -6.22
CA ILE A 141 -0.33 8.89 -5.69
C ILE A 141 -0.44 8.51 -4.22
N PHE A 142 -1.11 9.34 -3.41
CA PHE A 142 -1.36 9.01 -2.00
C PHE A 142 -2.17 7.72 -1.86
N THR A 143 -3.28 7.59 -2.58
CA THR A 143 -4.11 6.38 -2.58
C THR A 143 -3.32 5.14 -3.00
N SER A 144 -2.42 5.28 -3.97
CA SER A 144 -1.53 4.18 -4.39
C SER A 144 -0.53 3.77 -3.31
N TRP A 145 0.01 4.72 -2.56
CA TRP A 145 0.84 4.43 -1.39
C TRP A 145 0.03 3.73 -0.28
N VAL A 146 -1.18 4.20 0.01
CA VAL A 146 -2.09 3.56 0.99
C VAL A 146 -2.40 2.12 0.57
N ALA A 147 -2.74 1.89 -0.70
CA ALA A 147 -2.98 0.55 -1.25
C ALA A 147 -1.79 -0.38 -1.06
N ARG A 148 -0.57 0.13 -1.27
CA ARG A 148 0.67 -0.61 -1.01
C ARG A 148 0.80 -1.02 0.44
N ARG A 149 0.56 -0.11 1.39
CA ARG A 149 0.60 -0.42 2.82
C ARG A 149 -0.43 -1.48 3.22
N CYS A 150 -1.61 -1.48 2.60
CA CYS A 150 -2.63 -2.50 2.83
C CYS A 150 -2.15 -3.91 2.47
N LEU A 151 -1.48 -4.05 1.31
CA LEU A 151 -0.97 -5.33 0.85
C LEU A 151 0.29 -5.75 1.61
N GLU A 152 1.17 -4.81 1.94
CA GLU A 152 2.38 -5.09 2.70
C GLU A 152 2.04 -5.68 4.07
N GLY A 153 1.07 -5.07 4.78
CA GLY A 153 0.57 -5.59 6.04
C GLY A 153 0.01 -7.02 5.92
N ARG A 154 -0.76 -7.31 4.87
CA ARG A 154 -1.30 -8.66 4.62
C ARG A 154 -0.21 -9.68 4.31
N MET A 155 0.79 -9.32 3.51
CA MET A 155 1.89 -10.20 3.14
C MET A 155 2.75 -10.57 4.36
N LEU A 156 3.06 -9.59 5.22
CA LEU A 156 3.80 -9.84 6.47
C LEU A 156 3.02 -10.77 7.40
N ASN A 157 1.71 -10.56 7.55
CA ASN A 157 0.86 -11.42 8.37
C ASN A 157 0.81 -12.86 7.82
N ALA A 158 0.72 -13.04 6.50
CA ALA A 158 0.72 -14.36 5.87
C ALA A 158 2.07 -15.08 6.05
N ASN A 159 3.19 -14.40 5.82
CA ASN A 159 4.53 -14.96 6.02
C ASN A 159 4.77 -15.37 7.48
N THR A 160 4.32 -14.54 8.43
CA THR A 160 4.43 -14.83 9.86
C THR A 160 3.64 -16.08 10.23
N ALA A 161 2.43 -16.26 9.68
CA ALA A 161 1.62 -17.46 9.92
C ALA A 161 2.30 -18.74 9.38
N VAL A 162 2.89 -18.67 8.19
CA VAL A 162 3.63 -19.80 7.59
C VAL A 162 4.84 -20.16 8.45
N LEU A 163 5.60 -19.16 8.93
CA LEU A 163 6.75 -19.40 9.79
C LEU A 163 6.37 -20.15 11.07
N TRP A 164 5.31 -19.72 11.75
CA TRP A 164 4.81 -20.40 12.95
C TRP A 164 4.32 -21.81 12.68
N PHE A 165 3.64 -22.02 11.55
CA PHE A 165 3.20 -23.35 11.14
C PHE A 165 4.37 -24.30 10.88
N LEU A 166 5.42 -23.83 10.19
CA LEU A 166 6.64 -24.61 9.96
C LEU A 166 7.38 -24.93 11.26
N ALA A 167 7.47 -23.96 12.17
CA ALA A 167 8.06 -24.18 13.50
C ALA A 167 7.29 -25.26 14.28
N PHE A 168 5.96 -25.23 14.24
CA PHE A 168 5.12 -26.25 14.85
C PHE A 168 5.35 -27.65 14.24
N ILE A 169 5.41 -27.76 12.92
CA ILE A 169 5.72 -29.04 12.24
C ILE A 169 7.10 -29.55 12.65
N ALA A 170 8.11 -28.68 12.73
CA ALA A 170 9.46 -29.07 13.13
C ALA A 170 9.48 -29.64 14.55
N VAL A 171 8.79 -29.00 15.51
CA VAL A 171 8.65 -29.51 16.87
C VAL A 171 7.94 -30.87 16.89
N MET A 172 6.84 -31.03 16.14
CA MET A 172 6.14 -32.31 16.04
C MET A 172 7.03 -33.42 15.47
N ALA A 173 7.81 -33.14 14.42
CA ALA A 173 8.72 -34.10 13.84
C ALA A 173 9.78 -34.58 14.84
N ILE A 174 10.32 -33.68 15.66
CA ILE A 174 11.25 -34.02 16.73
C ILE A 174 10.58 -34.91 17.78
N VAL A 175 9.36 -34.57 18.21
CA VAL A 175 8.60 -35.35 19.20
C VAL A 175 8.31 -36.76 18.70
N VAL A 176 7.87 -36.90 17.44
CA VAL A 176 7.63 -38.23 16.83
C VAL A 176 8.92 -39.02 16.78
N TRP A 177 10.02 -38.42 16.31
CA TRP A 177 11.32 -39.08 16.23
C TRP A 177 11.80 -39.59 17.60
N LEU A 178 11.70 -38.76 18.64
CA LEU A 178 12.02 -39.10 20.03
C LEU A 178 11.10 -40.20 20.59
N GLY A 179 9.80 -40.19 20.26
CA GLY A 179 8.83 -41.18 20.74
C GLY A 179 8.90 -42.52 20.01
N THR A 180 9.56 -42.58 18.85
CA THR A 180 9.82 -43.83 18.10
C THR A 180 11.18 -44.46 18.40
N LEU A 181 12.01 -43.81 19.21
CA LEU A 181 13.28 -44.33 19.76
C LEU A 181 13.06 -45.08 21.08
#